data_AF-A0A0J8RTD8-F1
#
_entry.id   AF-A0A0J8RTD8-F1
#
_cell.length_a   1.000
_cell.length_b   1.000
_cell.length_c   1.000
_cell.angle_alpha   90.00
_cell.angle_beta   90.00
_cell.angle_gamma   90.00
#
_symmetry.space_group_name_H-M   'P 1'
#
loop_
_entity.id
_entity.type
_entity.pdbx_description
1 polymer ?
#
loop_
_entity_poly.entity_id
_entity_poly.type
_entity_poly.pdbx_seq_one_letter_code
_entity_poly.pdbx_strand_id
1 'polypeptide(L)'
;MAYLCMSSAWGVDDGIGVDVHVHRITNLWGWVRTKTPEETRVLLEAWLPREKWREINWLLVGLGQTVCLPVGRRCWECALAGTGLCRAEIKGGRNGSGPKGRMEAKMEIKVEEM
;
A
#
# COMPACT_ATOMS: atom_id res chain seq x y z
N MET A 1 7.79 11.00 -11.06
CA MET A 1 8.31 9.73 -11.62
C MET A 1 9.83 9.60 -11.57
N ALA A 2 10.63 10.68 -11.61
CA ALA A 2 12.10 10.58 -11.53
C ALA A 2 12.60 9.77 -10.32
N TYR A 3 12.06 10.01 -9.12
CA TYR A 3 12.41 9.26 -7.90
C TYR A 3 12.17 7.75 -7.99
N LEU A 4 11.06 7.34 -8.63
CA LEU A 4 10.77 5.92 -8.82
C LEU A 4 11.79 5.25 -9.75
N CYS A 5 12.20 5.97 -10.81
CA CYS A 5 13.23 5.51 -11.73
C CYS A 5 14.58 5.34 -11.01
N MET A 6 15.00 6.34 -10.23
CA MET A 6 16.23 6.30 -9.44
C MET A 6 16.23 5.13 -8.44
N SER A 7 15.13 4.92 -7.74
CA SER A 7 14.97 3.83 -6.79
C SER A 7 15.01 2.45 -7.48
N SER A 8 14.30 2.30 -8.61
CA SER A 8 14.16 1.01 -9.29
C SER A 8 15.40 0.59 -10.10
N ALA A 9 16.03 1.54 -10.79
CA ALA A 9 17.13 1.24 -11.71
C ALA A 9 18.51 1.43 -11.08
N TRP A 10 18.66 2.37 -10.14
CA TRP A 10 19.96 2.66 -9.50
C TRP A 10 20.00 2.33 -8.01
N GLY A 11 18.88 1.92 -7.42
CA GLY A 11 18.82 1.62 -5.99
C GLY A 11 19.00 2.87 -5.11
N VAL A 12 18.69 4.06 -5.64
CA VAL A 12 18.86 5.35 -4.95
C VAL A 12 17.50 5.87 -4.49
N ASP A 13 17.31 5.95 -3.17
CA ASP A 13 16.06 6.36 -2.53
C ASP A 13 16.11 7.81 -2.00
N ASP A 14 16.36 8.76 -2.90
CA ASP A 14 16.46 10.19 -2.58
C ASP A 14 15.11 10.90 -2.43
N GLY A 15 14.02 10.24 -2.79
CA GLY A 15 12.68 10.74 -2.57
C GLY A 15 11.62 9.67 -2.78
N ILE A 16 10.42 9.93 -2.27
CA ILE A 16 9.29 9.01 -2.45
C ILE A 16 8.69 9.23 -3.84
N GLY A 17 8.64 8.17 -4.64
CA GLY A 17 7.85 8.16 -5.88
C GLY A 17 6.36 8.24 -5.55
N VAL A 18 5.74 9.41 -5.71
CA VAL A 18 4.29 9.56 -5.54
C VAL A 18 3.60 9.44 -6.89
N ASP A 19 2.78 8.40 -7.04
CA ASP A 19 1.91 8.20 -8.19
C ASP A 19 0.44 8.51 -7.82
N VAL A 20 -0.49 8.28 -8.75
CA VAL A 20 -1.93 8.50 -8.52
C VAL A 20 -2.50 7.62 -7.40
N HIS A 21 -1.98 6.40 -7.22
CA HIS A 21 -2.46 5.48 -6.19
C HIS A 21 -1.97 5.89 -4.80
N VAL A 22 -0.67 6.17 -4.65
CA VAL A 22 -0.07 6.67 -3.41
C VAL A 22 -0.74 7.98 -3.00
N HIS A 23 -0.86 8.94 -3.92
CA HIS A 23 -1.51 10.23 -3.65
C HIS A 23 -2.95 10.04 -3.17
N ARG A 24 -3.76 9.25 -3.90
CA ARG A 24 -5.15 9.00 -3.54
C ARG A 24 -5.28 8.31 -2.18
N ILE A 25 -4.55 7.21 -1.96
CA ILE A 25 -4.72 6.35 -0.78
C ILE A 25 -4.25 7.06 0.49
N THR A 26 -3.12 7.77 0.43
CA THR A 26 -2.61 8.50 1.61
C THR A 26 -3.50 9.66 2.02
N ASN A 27 -4.12 10.37 1.06
CA ASN A 27 -5.17 11.35 1.35
C ASN A 27 -6.45 10.68 1.88
N LEU A 28 -6.84 9.53 1.30
CA LEU A 28 -8.02 8.76 1.71
C LEU A 28 -7.91 8.26 3.16
N TRP A 29 -6.74 7.79 3.59
CA TRP A 29 -6.47 7.38 4.97
C TRP A 29 -6.24 8.56 5.91
N GLY A 30 -6.08 9.77 5.36
CA GLY A 30 -5.79 10.98 6.12
C GLY A 30 -4.36 11.04 6.67
N TRP A 31 -3.42 10.33 6.04
CA TRP A 31 -1.99 10.47 6.36
C TRP A 31 -1.46 11.84 5.95
N VAL A 32 -1.99 12.35 4.83
CA VAL A 32 -1.72 13.70 4.33
C VAL A 32 -3.03 14.37 3.92
N ARG A 33 -3.01 15.69 3.73
CA ARG A 33 -4.11 16.48 3.16
C ARG A 33 -3.53 17.47 2.16
N THR A 34 -3.45 17.06 0.90
CA THR A 34 -2.69 17.76 -0.14
C THR A 34 -3.46 17.75 -1.45
N LYS A 35 -3.20 18.74 -2.31
CA LYS A 35 -3.82 18.81 -3.63
C LYS A 35 -2.92 18.28 -4.74
N THR A 36 -1.61 18.23 -4.51
CA THR A 36 -0.63 17.81 -5.51
C THR A 36 0.18 16.60 -5.05
N PRO A 37 0.65 15.75 -5.97
CA PRO A 37 1.56 14.65 -5.64
C PRO A 37 2.87 15.12 -5.00
N GLU A 38 3.35 16.31 -5.39
CA GLU A 38 4.60 16.87 -4.86
C GLU A 38 4.46 17.29 -3.39
N GLU A 39 3.34 17.92 -3.02
CA GLU A 39 3.00 18.18 -1.62
C GLU A 39 2.89 16.88 -0.82
N THR A 40 2.25 15.84 -1.39
CA THR A 40 2.18 14.52 -0.74
C THR A 40 3.57 13.96 -0.48
N ARG A 41 4.49 14.07 -1.44
CA ARG A 41 5.87 13.58 -1.32
C ARG A 41 6.56 14.22 -0.11
N VAL A 42 6.59 15.55 -0.06
CA VAL A 42 7.26 16.31 1.01
C VAL A 42 6.67 15.95 2.38
N LEU A 43 5.34 15.85 2.49
CA LEU A 43 4.72 15.49 3.77
C LEU A 43 4.95 14.04 4.17
N LEU A 44 4.98 13.10 3.23
CA LEU A 44 5.30 11.70 3.54
C LEU A 44 6.76 11.56 3.97
N GLU A 45 7.69 12.21 3.27
CA GLU A 45 9.13 12.19 3.59
C GLU A 45 9.43 12.79 4.97
N ALA A 46 8.60 13.72 5.47
CA ALA A 46 8.79 14.36 6.77
C ALA A 46 8.61 13.42 7.97
N TRP A 47 7.90 12.30 7.82
CA TRP A 47 7.62 11.38 8.95
C TRP A 47 7.84 9.90 8.63
N LEU A 48 7.79 9.49 7.36
CA LEU A 48 7.97 8.10 6.98
C LEU A 48 9.47 7.72 7.09
N PRO A 49 9.83 6.64 7.82
CA PRO A 49 11.21 6.17 7.90
C PRO A 49 11.80 5.90 6.52
N ARG A 50 13.07 6.28 6.32
CA ARG A 50 13.71 6.30 5.00
C ARG A 50 13.79 4.91 4.37
N GLU A 51 13.86 3.87 5.20
CA GLU A 51 13.89 2.46 4.78
C GLU A 51 12.59 2.05 4.06
N LYS A 52 11.50 2.80 4.25
CA LYS A 52 10.19 2.53 3.64
C LYS A 52 9.91 3.34 2.38
N TRP A 53 10.79 4.26 2.00
CA TRP A 53 10.56 5.14 0.84
C TRP A 53 10.50 4.38 -0.48
N ARG A 54 11.31 3.32 -0.62
CA ARG A 54 11.25 2.40 -1.76
C ARG A 54 9.96 1.59 -1.78
N GLU A 55 9.58 1.06 -0.62
CA GLU A 55 8.50 0.09 -0.50
C GLU A 55 7.10 0.68 -0.70
N ILE A 56 6.89 1.89 -0.19
CA ILE A 56 5.55 2.48 -0.11
C ILE A 56 4.87 2.63 -1.47
N ASN A 57 5.63 2.94 -2.53
CA ASN A 57 5.05 3.14 -3.86
C ASN A 57 4.38 1.86 -4.36
N TRP A 58 5.15 0.78 -4.55
CA TRP A 58 4.62 -0.44 -5.17
C TRP A 58 3.59 -1.15 -4.27
N LEU A 59 3.71 -1.05 -2.94
CA LEU A 59 2.69 -1.54 -2.02
C LEU A 59 1.34 -0.83 -2.20
N LEU A 60 1.34 0.50 -2.26
CA LEU A 60 0.10 1.26 -2.42
C LEU A 60 -0.43 1.22 -3.86
N VAL A 61 0.44 1.13 -4.86
CA VAL A 61 0.04 0.89 -6.26
C VAL A 61 -0.66 -0.45 -6.37
N GLY A 62 -0.03 -1.53 -5.89
CA GLY A 62 -0.62 -2.87 -5.92
C GLY A 62 -1.96 -2.91 -5.19
N LEU A 63 -2.04 -2.33 -3.99
CA LEU A 63 -3.30 -2.20 -3.25
C LEU A 63 -4.35 -1.39 -4.02
N GLY A 64 -3.96 -0.27 -4.62
CA GLY A 64 -4.83 0.66 -5.32
C GLY A 64 -5.33 0.18 -6.68
N GLN A 65 -4.66 -0.81 -7.28
CA GLN A 65 -5.04 -1.49 -8.53
C GLN A 65 -5.87 -2.74 -8.28
N THR A 66 -5.69 -3.41 -7.14
CA THR A 66 -6.37 -4.68 -6.85
C THR A 66 -7.55 -4.49 -5.91
N VAL A 67 -7.38 -3.91 -4.72
CA VAL A 67 -8.41 -3.92 -3.67
C VAL A 67 -9.02 -2.54 -3.42
N CYS A 68 -8.18 -1.53 -3.16
CA CYS A 68 -8.62 -0.18 -2.83
C CYS A 68 -8.80 0.70 -4.08
N LEU A 69 -9.67 0.22 -4.98
CA LEU A 69 -9.98 0.83 -6.27
C LEU A 69 -10.53 2.28 -6.13
N PRO A 70 -10.34 3.16 -7.13
CA PRO A 70 -10.91 4.51 -7.08
C PRO A 70 -12.45 4.51 -7.06
N VAL A 71 -13.07 3.54 -7.75
CA VAL A 71 -14.52 3.31 -7.78
C VAL A 71 -14.76 1.84 -7.44
N GLY A 72 -15.77 1.55 -6.60
CA GLY A 72 -16.10 0.17 -6.22
C GLY A 72 -15.04 -0.51 -5.34
N ARG A 73 -14.56 0.17 -4.30
CA ARG A 73 -13.57 -0.37 -3.35
C ARG A 73 -14.00 -1.73 -2.81
N ARG A 74 -13.12 -2.74 -2.92
CA ARG A 74 -13.35 -4.11 -2.47
C ARG A 74 -12.96 -4.28 -1.01
N CYS A 75 -13.56 -3.48 -0.12
CA CYS A 75 -13.17 -3.46 1.30
C CYS A 75 -13.27 -4.83 1.97
N TRP A 76 -14.18 -5.72 1.54
CA TRP A 76 -14.33 -7.08 2.06
C TRP A 76 -13.17 -8.02 1.74
N GLU A 77 -12.38 -7.73 0.69
CA GLU A 77 -11.17 -8.47 0.31
C GLU A 77 -9.91 -7.86 0.95
N CYS A 78 -10.02 -6.71 1.62
CA CYS A 78 -8.88 -6.03 2.21
C CYS A 78 -8.48 -6.66 3.55
N ALA A 79 -7.18 -6.83 3.78
CA ALA A 79 -6.65 -7.30 5.07
C ALA A 79 -7.03 -6.39 6.25
N LEU A 80 -7.41 -5.13 5.98
CA LEU A 80 -7.85 -4.17 7.00
C LEU A 80 -9.36 -4.23 7.29
N ALA A 81 -10.12 -5.07 6.58
CA ALA A 81 -11.57 -5.19 6.77
C ALA A 81 -11.92 -5.56 8.22
N GLY A 82 -12.83 -4.83 8.85
CA GLY A 82 -13.29 -5.09 10.22
C GLY A 82 -12.26 -4.87 11.33
N THR A 83 -11.01 -4.53 11.00
CA THR A 83 -9.95 -4.29 11.99
C THR A 83 -10.10 -2.95 12.73
N GLY A 84 -10.87 -2.01 12.17
CA GLY A 84 -10.97 -0.63 12.66
C GLY A 84 -9.79 0.26 12.31
N LEU A 85 -8.74 -0.26 11.65
CA LEU A 85 -7.56 0.51 11.28
C LEU A 85 -7.77 1.40 10.04
N CYS A 86 -8.60 0.96 9.09
CA CYS A 86 -8.87 1.73 7.87
C CYS A 86 -10.01 2.74 8.09
N ARG A 87 -9.68 4.02 8.23
CA ARG A 87 -10.68 5.11 8.37
C ARG A 87 -11.64 5.21 7.19
N ALA A 88 -11.22 4.75 6.03
CA ALA A 88 -11.97 4.86 4.78
C ALA A 88 -12.76 3.60 4.43
N GLU A 89 -12.81 2.60 5.31
CA GLU A 89 -13.53 1.35 5.06
C GLU A 89 -15.01 1.60 4.71
N ILE A 90 -15.49 0.99 3.63
CA ILE A 90 -16.92 0.96 3.29
C ILE A 90 -17.54 -0.29 3.94
N LYS A 91 -18.39 -0.08 4.95
CA LYS A 91 -19.16 -1.17 5.59
C LYS A 91 -20.39 -1.50 4.73
N GLY A 92 -20.67 -2.80 4.55
CA GLY A 92 -21.94 -3.26 3.95
C GLY A 92 -21.93 -3.58 2.44
N GLY A 93 -20.77 -3.74 1.81
CA GLY A 93 -20.71 -4.30 0.45
C GLY A 93 -21.04 -5.80 0.43
N ARG A 94 -22.19 -6.19 -0.14
CA ARG A 94 -22.56 -7.58 -0.50
C ARG A 94 -22.26 -7.80 -2.00
N ASN A 95 -21.97 -8.98 -2.57
CA ASN A 95 -21.75 -10.35 -2.11
C ASN A 95 -21.08 -11.06 -3.31
N GLY A 96 -19.97 -11.76 -3.12
CA GLY A 96 -19.36 -12.60 -4.15
C GLY A 96 -18.12 -13.30 -3.62
N SER A 97 -18.30 -14.51 -3.08
CA SER A 97 -17.24 -15.48 -2.74
C SER A 97 -15.93 -14.90 -2.17
N GLY A 98 -15.90 -14.65 -0.86
CA GLY A 98 -14.62 -14.51 -0.16
C GLY A 98 -13.78 -15.80 -0.36
N PRO A 99 -12.45 -15.70 -0.50
CA PRO A 99 -11.62 -16.88 -0.67
C PRO A 99 -11.69 -17.73 0.61
N LYS A 100 -12.19 -18.95 0.47
CA LYS A 100 -12.01 -19.99 1.48
C LYS A 100 -10.53 -20.33 1.55
N GLY A 101 -9.93 -20.19 2.71
CA GLY A 101 -8.64 -20.80 3.03
C GLY A 101 -7.58 -19.82 3.49
N ARG A 102 -7.46 -19.68 4.81
CA ARG A 102 -6.18 -19.36 5.43
C ARG A 102 -5.29 -20.60 5.20
N MET A 103 -4.46 -20.59 4.16
CA MET A 103 -3.44 -21.61 3.98
C MET A 103 -2.32 -21.30 4.98
N GLU A 104 -2.24 -22.09 6.06
CA GLU A 104 -1.10 -22.05 6.96
C GLU A 104 0.14 -22.47 6.17
N ALA A 105 1.03 -21.51 5.90
CA ALA A 105 2.34 -21.80 5.34
C ALA A 105 3.15 -22.53 6.43
N LYS A 106 3.16 -23.87 6.39
CA LYS A 106 4.19 -24.66 7.07
C LYS A 106 5.50 -24.44 6.33
N MET A 107 6.35 -23.59 6.88
CA MET A 107 7.75 -23.50 6.48
C MET A 107 8.50 -24.60 7.23
N GLU A 108 8.64 -25.79 6.62
CA GLU A 108 9.58 -26.80 7.09
C GLU A 108 10.99 -26.35 6.73
N ILE A 109 11.74 -25.87 7.72
CA ILE A 109 13.18 -25.69 7.61
C ILE A 109 13.80 -27.09 7.78
N LYS A 110 14.20 -27.73 6.67
CA LYS A 110 15.13 -28.85 6.73
C LYS A 110 16.51 -28.28 7.04
N VAL A 111 16.95 -28.43 8.28
CA VAL A 111 18.36 -28.33 8.64
C VAL A 111 18.98 -29.67 8.23
N GLU A 112 19.66 -29.70 7.08
CA GLU A 112 20.64 -30.76 6.83
C GLU A 112 21.87 -30.45 7.68
N GLU A 113 22.08 -31.27 8.72
CA GLU A 113 23.37 -31.40 9.38
C GLU A 113 24.29 -32.27 8.53
N MET A 114 25.56 -31.83 8.45
CA MET A 114 26.76 -32.45 7.85
C MET A 114 27.06 -32.14 6.37
#